data_AF-A0A553JB92-F1
#
_entry.id   AF-A0A553JB92-F1
#
_cell.length_a   1.000
_cell.length_b   1.000
_cell.length_c   1.000
_cell.angle_alpha   90.00
_cell.angle_beta   90.00
_cell.angle_gamma   90.00
#
_symmetry.space_group_name_H-M   'P 1'
#
loop_
_entity.id
_entity.type
_entity.pdbx_description
1 polymer ?
#
loop_
_entity_poly.entity_id
_entity_poly.type
_entity_poly.pdbx_seq_one_letter_code
_entity_poly.pdbx_strand_id
1 'polypeptide(L)'
;MTFIDILRDHLDEFNQVFDQQITTSIRQAIYAMLTCRTNTERASHWTCQGCAHHADFPLSCGHRSCPQCQHNTTTDWLAKQQAKLFPVEYYMVTFTLPFELRVIAKHQPELMYQAMFSVAASVLKEFAKNSKQLGGDIGFTGVLHTHNRRRDLHPHIHFIIPAGSFDKDKKQWHKSKGKYLFNAFNLAKVWRSRLLEQLTNKLDIKLPEGIPKKWVVDCQHIGKGLPALKYLSRYLYRGVLPDKNIISDINGQVCFEYQDSQTQTTEIRTLPAVKFLYLILQHVLPKGLRRVRDYGLLQGRCRKLRQQIQLMLAVAGAVFPLVHEVKRAVAMRACPCCHQPMRFMGIHKNNYGNGRTTSLITTT
;
A
#
# COMPACT_ATOMS: atom_id res chain seq x y z
N MET A 1 12.96 7.32 -19.42
CA MET A 1 11.51 7.28 -19.67
C MET A 1 10.81 6.91 -18.39
N THR A 2 9.76 7.64 -18.00
CA THR A 2 8.97 7.35 -16.80
C THR A 2 7.51 7.10 -17.15
N PHE A 3 6.74 6.48 -16.25
CA PHE A 3 5.30 6.35 -16.41
C PHE A 3 4.61 7.71 -16.61
N ILE A 4 5.10 8.75 -15.94
CA ILE A 4 4.53 10.09 -16.00
C ILE A 4 4.79 10.75 -17.36
N ASP A 5 5.92 10.45 -18.00
CA ASP A 5 6.20 10.96 -19.35
C ASP A 5 5.23 10.33 -20.36
N ILE A 6 5.07 9.01 -20.35
CA ILE A 6 4.09 8.30 -21.20
C ILE A 6 2.67 8.80 -20.92
N LEU A 7 2.32 9.02 -19.64
CA LEU A 7 1.01 9.58 -19.28
C LEU A 7 0.81 10.99 -19.84
N ARG A 8 1.87 11.80 -19.92
CA ARG A 8 1.81 13.15 -20.49
C ARG A 8 1.66 13.11 -22.01
N ASP A 9 2.42 12.24 -22.67
CA ASP A 9 2.49 12.18 -24.13
C ASP A 9 1.21 11.58 -24.75
N HIS A 10 0.52 10.68 -24.03
CA HIS A 10 -0.67 9.97 -24.53
C HIS A 10 -1.97 10.32 -23.79
N LEU A 11 -2.02 11.43 -23.06
CA LEU A 11 -3.16 11.77 -22.20
C LEU A 11 -4.46 11.98 -22.99
N ASP A 12 -4.38 12.70 -24.10
CA ASP A 12 -5.57 13.07 -24.90
C ASP A 12 -6.19 11.83 -25.53
N GLU A 13 -5.38 10.98 -26.17
CA GLU A 13 -5.82 9.68 -26.71
C GLU A 13 -6.38 8.78 -25.61
N PHE A 14 -5.71 8.72 -24.45
CA PHE A 14 -6.19 7.94 -23.31
C PHE A 14 -7.58 8.39 -22.84
N ASN A 15 -7.81 9.70 -22.73
CA ASN A 15 -9.12 10.23 -22.36
C ASN A 15 -10.17 9.92 -23.43
N GLN A 16 -9.86 10.09 -24.72
CA GLN A 16 -10.80 9.73 -25.80
C GLN A 16 -11.26 8.26 -25.73
N VAL A 17 -10.34 7.34 -25.40
CA VAL A 17 -10.64 5.90 -25.36
C VAL A 17 -11.30 5.45 -24.04
N PHE A 18 -10.89 6.02 -22.91
CA PHE A 18 -11.24 5.49 -21.58
C PHE A 18 -12.05 6.43 -20.68
N ASP A 19 -12.47 7.62 -21.12
CA ASP A 19 -13.17 8.61 -20.27
C ASP A 19 -14.35 7.99 -19.50
N GLN A 20 -15.20 7.20 -20.16
CA GLN A 20 -16.36 6.56 -19.53
C GLN A 20 -15.98 5.41 -18.56
N GLN A 21 -14.75 4.91 -18.59
CA GLN A 21 -14.29 3.79 -17.78
C GLN A 21 -13.45 4.20 -16.56
N ILE A 22 -12.91 5.42 -16.56
CA ILE A 22 -12.08 5.91 -15.46
C ILE A 22 -12.94 6.57 -14.37
N THR A 23 -12.53 6.41 -13.11
CA THR A 23 -13.24 6.99 -11.96
C THR A 23 -12.73 8.40 -11.64
N THR A 24 -13.46 9.14 -10.80
CA THR A 24 -12.97 10.43 -10.25
C THR A 24 -11.64 10.28 -9.52
N SER A 25 -11.43 9.16 -8.81
CA SER A 25 -10.16 8.90 -8.13
C SER A 25 -9.00 8.70 -9.11
N ILE A 26 -9.25 8.06 -10.27
CA ILE A 26 -8.25 7.94 -11.34
C ILE A 26 -7.91 9.32 -11.91
N ARG A 27 -8.91 10.16 -12.22
CA ARG A 27 -8.67 11.54 -12.70
C ARG A 27 -7.85 12.38 -11.73
N GLN A 28 -8.20 12.34 -10.45
CA GLN A 28 -7.44 13.02 -9.40
C GLN A 28 -5.99 12.52 -9.30
N ALA A 29 -5.77 11.22 -9.49
CA ALA A 29 -4.44 10.64 -9.51
C ALA A 29 -3.61 11.10 -10.72
N ILE A 30 -4.21 11.12 -11.92
CA ILE A 30 -3.59 11.62 -13.16
C ILE A 30 -3.18 13.08 -12.98
N TYR A 31 -4.12 13.94 -12.56
CA TYR A 31 -3.84 15.36 -12.30
C TYR A 31 -2.70 15.55 -11.30
N ALA A 32 -2.74 14.83 -10.17
CA ALA A 32 -1.70 14.91 -9.15
C ALA A 32 -0.34 14.40 -9.64
N MET A 33 -0.29 13.42 -10.56
CA MET A 33 0.95 12.92 -11.15
C MET A 33 1.56 13.94 -12.12
N LEU A 34 0.75 14.55 -12.98
CA LEU A 34 1.21 15.50 -14.00
C LEU A 34 1.65 16.86 -13.43
N THR A 35 1.05 17.30 -12.33
CA THR A 35 1.36 18.58 -11.66
C THR A 35 2.41 18.47 -10.55
N CYS A 36 2.83 17.25 -10.19
CA CYS A 36 3.74 17.00 -9.08
C CYS A 36 5.09 17.70 -9.29
N ARG A 37 5.51 18.52 -8.30
CA ARG A 37 6.79 19.27 -8.30
C ARG A 37 6.96 20.25 -9.48
N THR A 38 5.90 20.57 -10.20
CA THR A 38 5.92 21.54 -11.31
C THR A 38 4.92 22.66 -11.10
N ASN A 39 3.65 22.33 -10.85
CA ASN A 39 2.57 23.29 -10.67
C ASN A 39 1.70 22.92 -9.47
N THR A 40 2.33 22.78 -8.30
CA THR A 40 1.60 22.58 -7.06
C THR A 40 1.26 23.91 -6.41
N GLU A 41 0.12 23.97 -5.72
CA GLU A 41 -0.36 25.14 -4.97
C GLU A 41 0.59 25.63 -3.88
N ARG A 42 1.65 24.88 -3.56
CA ARG A 42 2.62 25.21 -2.52
C ARG A 42 4.05 25.07 -3.05
N ALA A 43 4.92 25.96 -2.62
CA ALA A 43 6.35 25.92 -2.89
C ALA A 43 7.15 26.05 -1.60
N SER A 44 8.31 25.40 -1.56
CA SER A 44 9.32 25.64 -0.52
C SER A 44 10.21 26.81 -0.93
N HIS A 45 10.40 27.77 -0.03
CA HIS A 45 11.28 28.92 -0.20
C HIS A 45 12.67 28.64 0.37
N TRP A 46 13.71 28.99 -0.38
CA TRP A 46 15.10 28.74 -0.02
C TRP A 46 15.97 29.97 -0.30
N THR A 47 16.92 30.24 0.60
CA THR A 47 17.89 31.33 0.47
C THR A 47 19.30 30.76 0.44
N CYS A 48 20.13 31.21 -0.50
CA CYS A 48 21.54 30.81 -0.56
C CYS A 48 22.31 31.37 0.65
N GLN A 49 23.25 30.57 1.19
CA GLN A 49 24.12 31.02 2.27
C GLN A 49 25.36 31.81 1.78
N GLY A 50 25.66 31.79 0.48
CA GLY A 50 26.85 32.40 -0.11
C GLY A 50 26.60 33.55 -1.09
N CYS A 51 25.34 33.84 -1.46
CA CYS A 51 24.99 34.98 -2.31
C CYS A 51 23.54 35.42 -2.06
N ALA A 52 23.11 36.51 -2.71
CA ALA A 52 21.75 37.05 -2.57
C ALA A 52 20.64 36.23 -3.27
N HIS A 53 20.96 35.08 -3.85
CA HIS A 53 20.00 34.27 -4.60
C HIS A 53 18.98 33.59 -3.69
N HIS A 54 17.72 33.63 -4.13
CA HIS A 54 16.60 32.91 -3.53
C HIS A 54 15.93 32.05 -4.61
N ALA A 55 15.37 30.92 -4.21
CA ALA A 55 14.67 30.03 -5.14
C ALA A 55 13.46 29.37 -4.48
N ASP A 56 12.40 29.27 -5.27
CA ASP A 56 11.18 28.55 -4.92
C ASP A 56 11.12 27.24 -5.68
N PHE A 57 10.77 26.17 -4.96
CA PHE A 57 10.62 24.84 -5.56
C PHE A 57 9.22 24.33 -5.26
N PRO A 58 8.41 24.02 -6.29
CA PRO A 58 7.10 23.41 -6.10
C PRO A 58 7.21 22.12 -5.29
N LEU A 59 6.27 21.92 -4.37
CA LEU A 59 6.25 20.74 -3.51
C LEU A 59 5.77 19.49 -4.25
N SER A 60 5.99 18.33 -3.64
CA SER A 60 5.37 17.08 -4.07
C SER A 60 3.85 17.11 -3.85
N CYS A 61 3.05 16.53 -4.75
CA CYS A 61 1.59 16.50 -4.62
C CYS A 61 1.10 15.65 -3.42
N GLY A 62 1.93 14.73 -2.92
CA GLY A 62 1.59 13.84 -1.79
C GLY A 62 0.51 12.80 -2.11
N HIS A 63 0.01 12.74 -3.34
CA HIS A 63 -1.02 11.79 -3.74
C HIS A 63 -0.46 10.36 -3.71
N ARG A 64 -1.15 9.43 -3.04
CA ARG A 64 -0.69 8.03 -2.80
C ARG A 64 -0.40 7.19 -4.07
N SER A 65 -0.90 7.61 -5.22
CA SER A 65 -0.63 6.96 -6.51
C SER A 65 0.53 7.59 -7.27
N CYS A 66 1.03 8.76 -6.84
CA CYS A 66 2.13 9.44 -7.51
C CYS A 66 3.47 8.76 -7.17
N PRO A 67 4.18 8.18 -8.16
CA PRO A 67 5.44 7.46 -7.94
C PRO A 67 6.56 8.38 -7.41
N GLN A 68 6.51 9.68 -7.72
CA GLN A 68 7.50 10.67 -7.26
C GLN A 68 7.37 11.03 -5.76
N CYS A 69 6.25 10.68 -5.12
CA CYS A 69 5.94 11.09 -3.74
C CYS A 69 6.12 9.96 -2.70
N GLN A 70 5.93 8.70 -3.09
CA GLN A 70 5.68 7.62 -2.12
C GLN A 70 6.91 7.15 -1.32
N HIS A 71 8.13 7.53 -1.72
CA HIS A 71 9.35 6.94 -1.14
C HIS A 71 9.43 7.15 0.38
N ASN A 72 9.32 8.40 0.85
CA ASN A 72 9.42 8.70 2.28
C ASN A 72 8.25 8.10 3.09
N THR A 73 7.05 8.06 2.51
CA THR A 73 5.87 7.42 3.14
C THR A 73 6.10 5.93 3.38
N THR A 74 6.83 5.25 2.48
CA THR A 74 7.22 3.84 2.64
C THR A 74 8.06 3.63 3.88
N THR A 75 9.12 4.43 4.00
CA THR A 75 10.10 4.32 5.08
C THR A 75 9.45 4.60 6.43
N ASP A 76 8.68 5.69 6.52
CA ASP A 76 7.94 6.06 7.72
C ASP A 76 6.92 4.99 8.12
N TRP A 77 6.21 4.40 7.15
CA TRP A 77 5.27 3.32 7.41
C TRP A 77 6.00 2.06 7.91
N LEU A 78 7.09 1.65 7.25
CA LEU A 78 7.84 0.46 7.62
C LEU A 78 8.41 0.57 9.03
N ALA A 79 8.98 1.73 9.39
CA ALA A 79 9.47 2.00 10.74
C ALA A 79 8.35 1.90 11.79
N LYS A 80 7.19 2.50 11.50
CA LYS A 80 6.00 2.40 12.35
C LYS A 80 5.51 0.97 12.52
N GLN A 81 5.58 0.12 11.50
CA GLN A 81 5.19 -1.28 11.62
C GLN A 81 6.24 -2.12 12.35
N GLN A 82 7.53 -1.88 12.11
CA GLN A 82 8.62 -2.56 12.81
C GLN A 82 8.53 -2.35 14.32
N ALA A 83 8.21 -1.12 14.78
CA ALA A 83 8.01 -0.83 16.20
C ALA A 83 6.84 -1.58 16.86
N LYS A 84 5.91 -2.14 16.07
CA LYS A 84 4.77 -2.92 16.57
C LYS A 84 5.05 -4.42 16.61
N LEU A 85 6.17 -4.88 16.06
CA LEU A 85 6.47 -6.30 16.00
C LEU A 85 6.67 -6.86 17.42
N PHE A 86 6.05 -8.00 17.66
CA PHE A 86 6.41 -8.92 18.73
C PHE A 86 7.65 -9.73 18.31
N PRO A 87 8.54 -10.11 19.25
CA PRO A 87 9.75 -10.91 19.01
C PRO A 87 9.44 -12.41 18.82
N VAL A 88 8.39 -12.71 18.06
CA VAL A 88 7.90 -14.08 17.81
C VAL A 88 8.07 -14.45 16.34
N GLU A 89 7.72 -15.69 16.00
CA GLU A 89 7.56 -16.07 14.60
C GLU A 89 6.27 -15.49 14.01
N TYR A 90 6.13 -15.50 12.69
CA TYR A 90 5.02 -14.91 11.97
C TYR A 90 4.52 -15.86 10.88
N TYR A 91 3.25 -15.66 10.54
CA TYR A 91 2.60 -16.28 9.41
C TYR A 91 2.10 -15.20 8.45
N MET A 92 2.08 -15.54 7.16
CA MET A 92 1.40 -14.76 6.13
C MET A 92 0.16 -15.53 5.68
N VAL A 93 -1.01 -14.90 5.80
CA VAL A 93 -2.26 -15.46 5.29
C VAL A 93 -2.75 -14.60 4.13
N THR A 94 -2.92 -15.21 2.96
CA THR A 94 -3.30 -14.49 1.73
C THR A 94 -4.69 -14.91 1.29
N PHE A 95 -5.62 -13.96 1.16
CA PHE A 95 -6.96 -14.18 0.62
C PHE A 95 -7.02 -13.61 -0.80
N THR A 96 -7.33 -14.43 -1.80
CA THR A 96 -7.29 -14.05 -3.22
C THR A 96 -8.68 -14.05 -3.84
N LEU A 97 -9.09 -12.90 -4.41
CA LEU A 97 -10.40 -12.76 -5.04
C LEU A 97 -10.48 -13.59 -6.35
N PRO A 98 -11.47 -14.48 -6.49
CA PRO A 98 -11.72 -15.23 -7.72
C PRO A 98 -11.91 -14.32 -8.93
N PHE A 99 -11.55 -14.82 -10.11
CA PHE A 99 -11.57 -14.06 -11.36
C PHE A 99 -12.94 -13.45 -11.66
N GLU A 100 -14.00 -14.23 -11.46
CA GLU A 100 -15.39 -13.88 -11.75
C GLU A 100 -15.83 -12.67 -10.93
N LEU A 101 -15.40 -12.58 -9.66
CA LEU A 101 -15.74 -11.47 -8.77
C LEU A 101 -14.92 -10.20 -9.02
N ARG A 102 -13.86 -10.24 -9.84
CA ARG A 102 -13.03 -9.05 -10.12
C ARG A 102 -13.79 -7.98 -10.89
N VAL A 103 -14.84 -8.35 -11.62
CA VAL A 103 -15.73 -7.36 -12.26
C VAL A 103 -16.37 -6.43 -11.22
N ILE A 104 -16.72 -6.93 -10.04
CA ILE A 104 -17.24 -6.11 -8.95
C ILE A 104 -16.11 -5.24 -8.37
N ALA A 105 -14.90 -5.77 -8.22
CA ALA A 105 -13.74 -4.97 -7.78
C ALA A 105 -13.41 -3.84 -8.77
N LYS A 106 -13.67 -4.02 -10.07
CA LYS A 106 -13.48 -3.02 -11.11
C LYS A 106 -14.52 -1.90 -11.03
N HIS A 107 -15.80 -2.24 -10.90
CA HIS A 107 -16.90 -1.26 -10.97
C HIS A 107 -17.32 -0.70 -9.61
N GLN A 108 -17.17 -1.48 -8.54
CA GLN A 108 -17.51 -1.11 -7.16
C GLN A 108 -16.33 -1.39 -6.21
N PRO A 109 -15.13 -0.82 -6.48
CA PRO A 109 -13.91 -1.10 -5.71
C PRO A 109 -14.05 -0.78 -4.22
N GLU A 110 -14.77 0.28 -3.86
CA GLU A 110 -14.92 0.67 -2.46
C GLU A 110 -15.65 -0.40 -1.65
N LEU A 111 -16.84 -0.80 -2.11
CA LEU A 111 -17.66 -1.82 -1.45
C LEU A 111 -16.94 -3.17 -1.41
N MET A 112 -16.39 -3.61 -2.56
CA MET A 112 -15.69 -4.90 -2.64
C MET A 112 -14.49 -4.97 -1.71
N TYR A 113 -13.58 -3.99 -1.75
CA TYR A 113 -12.38 -4.03 -0.91
C TYR A 113 -12.70 -3.82 0.58
N GLN A 114 -13.71 -3.02 0.93
CA GLN A 114 -14.19 -2.93 2.31
C GLN A 114 -14.73 -4.28 2.80
N ALA A 115 -15.56 -4.96 1.99
CA ALA A 115 -16.08 -6.29 2.29
C ALA A 115 -14.95 -7.33 2.45
N MET A 116 -14.00 -7.37 1.50
CA MET A 116 -12.84 -8.27 1.59
C MET A 116 -12.08 -8.10 2.90
N PHE A 117 -11.74 -6.86 3.28
CA PHE A 117 -11.05 -6.59 4.55
C PHE A 117 -11.87 -6.96 5.79
N SER A 118 -13.16 -6.62 5.79
CA SER A 118 -14.05 -6.86 6.93
C SER A 118 -14.23 -8.37 7.16
N VAL A 119 -14.57 -9.11 6.10
CA VAL A 119 -14.84 -10.54 6.17
C VAL A 119 -13.56 -11.32 6.46
N ALA A 120 -12.45 -11.06 5.76
CA ALA A 120 -11.21 -11.80 6.03
C ALA A 120 -10.71 -11.58 7.47
N ALA A 121 -10.80 -10.34 7.99
CA ALA A 121 -10.43 -10.06 9.37
C ALA A 121 -11.37 -10.72 10.39
N SER A 122 -12.67 -10.84 10.10
CA SER A 122 -13.60 -11.53 11.00
C SER A 122 -13.33 -13.04 11.03
N VAL A 123 -13.08 -13.65 9.87
CA VAL A 123 -12.71 -15.07 9.74
C VAL A 123 -11.44 -15.37 10.53
N LEU A 124 -10.37 -14.56 10.37
CA LEU A 124 -9.11 -14.77 11.11
C LEU A 124 -9.30 -14.69 12.62
N LYS A 125 -10.07 -13.71 13.11
CA LYS A 125 -10.33 -13.54 14.55
C LYS A 125 -11.10 -14.72 15.12
N GLU A 126 -12.09 -15.21 14.41
CA GLU A 126 -12.89 -16.35 14.86
C GLU A 126 -12.09 -17.65 14.86
N PHE A 127 -11.29 -17.89 13.81
CA PHE A 127 -10.39 -19.04 13.77
C PHE A 127 -9.37 -19.00 14.92
N ALA A 128 -8.87 -17.82 15.26
CA ALA A 128 -7.98 -17.67 16.42
C ALA A 128 -8.69 -17.98 17.75
N LYS A 129 -9.90 -17.48 17.95
CA LYS A 129 -10.70 -17.75 19.15
C LYS A 129 -11.04 -19.23 19.30
N ASN A 130 -11.39 -19.90 18.21
CA ASN A 130 -11.79 -21.31 18.21
C ASN A 130 -10.60 -22.28 18.17
N SER A 131 -9.38 -21.78 17.99
CA SER A 131 -8.17 -22.61 17.95
C SER A 131 -7.77 -23.05 19.36
N LYS A 132 -7.59 -24.35 19.56
CA LYS A 132 -7.05 -24.90 20.83
C LYS A 132 -5.63 -24.39 21.15
N GLN A 133 -4.86 -23.98 20.14
CA GLN A 133 -3.50 -23.46 20.34
C GLN A 133 -3.47 -21.97 20.69
N LEU A 134 -4.43 -21.19 20.17
CA LEU A 134 -4.46 -19.73 20.36
C LEU A 134 -5.48 -19.34 21.42
N GLY A 135 -6.75 -19.71 21.26
CA GLY A 135 -7.83 -19.50 22.23
C GLY A 135 -8.04 -18.04 22.67
N GLY A 136 -7.56 -17.05 21.91
CA GLY A 136 -7.47 -15.67 22.38
C GLY A 136 -7.33 -14.63 21.28
N ASP A 137 -7.08 -13.38 21.67
CA ASP A 137 -7.00 -12.26 20.73
C ASP A 137 -5.66 -12.25 20.00
N ILE A 138 -5.70 -12.33 18.67
CA ILE A 138 -4.52 -12.15 17.81
C ILE A 138 -4.36 -10.69 17.39
N GLY A 139 -3.13 -10.29 17.06
CA GLY A 139 -2.86 -9.08 16.29
C GLY A 139 -2.54 -9.44 14.85
N PHE A 140 -2.84 -8.56 13.89
CA PHE A 140 -2.38 -8.75 12.50
C PHE A 140 -2.50 -7.47 11.68
N THR A 141 -1.67 -7.35 10.64
CA THR A 141 -1.69 -6.23 9.68
C THR A 141 -2.06 -6.75 8.30
N GLY A 142 -3.14 -6.23 7.72
CA GLY A 142 -3.60 -6.55 6.38
C GLY A 142 -3.12 -5.53 5.36
N VAL A 143 -2.64 -6.02 4.22
CA VAL A 143 -2.16 -5.21 3.08
C VAL A 143 -2.89 -5.66 1.81
N LEU A 144 -3.66 -4.75 1.21
CA LEU A 144 -4.33 -4.98 -0.07
C LEU A 144 -3.38 -4.77 -1.24
N HIS A 145 -3.30 -5.77 -2.10
CA HIS A 145 -2.72 -5.69 -3.44
C HIS A 145 -3.83 -5.86 -4.47
N THR A 146 -3.75 -5.12 -5.58
CA THR A 146 -4.78 -5.14 -6.64
C THR A 146 -4.33 -5.81 -7.92
N HIS A 147 -3.05 -6.20 -8.04
CA HIS A 147 -2.50 -6.70 -9.29
C HIS A 147 -1.62 -7.94 -9.11
N ASN A 148 -1.52 -8.73 -10.18
CA ASN A 148 -0.52 -9.79 -10.29
C ASN A 148 0.83 -9.20 -10.81
N ARG A 149 1.81 -10.05 -11.08
CA ARG A 149 3.11 -9.61 -11.64
C ARG A 149 2.99 -9.04 -13.06
N ARG A 150 2.05 -9.55 -13.85
CA ARG A 150 1.67 -9.06 -15.20
C ARG A 150 0.90 -7.73 -15.19
N ARG A 151 0.56 -7.22 -14.00
CA ARG A 151 -0.22 -5.99 -13.74
C ARG A 151 -1.71 -6.08 -14.04
N ASP A 152 -2.22 -7.27 -14.31
CA ASP A 152 -3.67 -7.50 -14.46
C ASP A 152 -4.36 -7.40 -13.10
N LEU A 153 -5.64 -6.98 -13.11
CA LEU A 153 -6.46 -6.92 -11.91
C LEU A 153 -6.53 -8.30 -11.23
N HIS A 154 -5.99 -8.37 -10.02
CA HIS A 154 -5.89 -9.56 -9.19
C HIS A 154 -5.92 -9.18 -7.70
N PRO A 155 -7.09 -8.77 -7.17
CA PRO A 155 -7.18 -8.32 -5.78
C PRO A 155 -6.90 -9.46 -4.79
N HIS A 156 -5.98 -9.21 -3.86
CA HIS A 156 -5.67 -10.11 -2.76
C HIS A 156 -5.22 -9.34 -1.54
N ILE A 157 -5.43 -9.91 -0.34
CA ILE A 157 -5.00 -9.29 0.92
C ILE A 157 -4.01 -10.22 1.60
N HIS A 158 -2.82 -9.71 1.88
CA HIS A 158 -1.84 -10.37 2.74
C HIS A 158 -2.03 -9.92 4.19
N PHE A 159 -2.20 -10.86 5.10
CA PHE A 159 -2.22 -10.62 6.54
C PHE A 159 -0.94 -11.16 7.17
N ILE A 160 -0.20 -10.29 7.85
CA ILE A 160 0.96 -10.66 8.66
C ILE A 160 0.51 -10.87 10.11
N ILE A 161 0.65 -12.09 10.61
CA ILE A 161 0.10 -12.54 11.89
C ILE A 161 1.23 -13.05 12.79
N PRO A 162 1.52 -12.44 13.96
CA PRO A 162 2.38 -13.03 14.98
C PRO A 162 1.89 -14.41 15.42
N ALA A 163 2.84 -15.31 15.69
CA ALA A 163 2.62 -16.68 16.14
C ALA A 163 2.20 -16.75 17.62
N GLY A 164 1.05 -16.16 17.93
CA GLY A 164 0.44 -16.24 19.24
C GLY A 164 -0.71 -15.28 19.43
N SER A 165 -1.36 -15.43 20.57
CA SER A 165 -2.55 -14.70 20.99
C SER A 165 -2.38 -14.25 22.44
N PHE A 166 -3.18 -13.26 22.82
CA PHE A 166 -3.25 -12.80 24.20
C PHE A 166 -4.58 -13.24 24.82
N ASP A 167 -4.50 -13.95 25.94
CA ASP A 167 -5.63 -14.24 26.81
C ASP A 167 -5.75 -13.10 27.82
N LYS A 168 -6.86 -12.35 27.75
CA LYS A 168 -7.09 -11.18 28.58
C LYS A 168 -7.44 -11.53 30.02
N ASP A 169 -8.11 -12.66 30.22
CA ASP A 169 -8.61 -13.07 31.53
C ASP A 169 -7.45 -13.56 32.38
N LYS A 170 -6.55 -14.33 31.76
CA LYS A 170 -5.33 -14.85 32.41
C LYS A 170 -4.13 -13.91 32.27
N LYS A 171 -4.27 -12.80 31.53
CA LYS A 171 -3.22 -11.81 31.23
C LYS A 171 -1.93 -12.45 30.70
N GLN A 172 -2.06 -13.46 29.85
CA GLN A 172 -0.93 -14.27 29.38
C GLN A 172 -0.83 -14.32 27.86
N TRP A 173 0.41 -14.47 27.38
CA TRP A 173 0.69 -14.72 25.98
C TRP A 173 0.69 -16.22 25.69
N HIS A 174 -0.16 -16.65 24.76
CA HIS A 174 -0.17 -18.01 24.23
C HIS A 174 0.66 -18.08 22.95
N LYS A 175 1.73 -18.85 22.99
CA LYS A 175 2.60 -19.08 21.83
C LYS A 175 1.99 -20.14 20.91
N SER A 176 1.84 -19.81 19.64
CA SER A 176 1.58 -20.80 18.58
C SER A 176 2.89 -21.54 18.27
N LYS A 177 2.85 -22.87 18.16
CA LYS A 177 4.02 -23.69 17.83
C LYS A 177 3.86 -24.31 16.43
N GLY A 178 4.95 -24.37 15.68
CA GLY A 178 5.04 -25.11 14.42
C GLY A 178 4.84 -24.26 13.16
N LYS A 179 4.90 -24.92 12.01
CA LYS A 179 4.83 -24.26 10.68
C LYS A 179 3.40 -23.99 10.19
N TYR A 180 2.40 -24.28 11.01
CA TYR A 180 0.99 -24.25 10.64
C TYR A 180 0.17 -23.42 11.62
N LEU A 181 -0.54 -22.42 11.11
CA LEU A 181 -1.43 -21.58 11.91
C LEU A 181 -2.89 -22.02 11.78
N PHE A 182 -3.41 -22.06 10.54
CA PHE A 182 -4.80 -22.39 10.24
C PHE A 182 -4.91 -23.27 9.00
N ASN A 183 -6.01 -24.03 8.91
CA ASN A 183 -6.30 -24.80 7.70
C ASN A 183 -6.74 -23.85 6.58
N ALA A 184 -5.91 -23.74 5.54
CA ALA A 184 -6.17 -22.85 4.42
C ALA A 184 -7.47 -23.18 3.68
N PHE A 185 -7.83 -24.47 3.53
CA PHE A 185 -9.08 -24.88 2.89
C PHE A 185 -10.31 -24.49 3.73
N ASN A 186 -10.26 -24.63 5.05
CA ASN A 186 -11.34 -24.19 5.92
C ASN A 186 -11.48 -22.67 5.91
N LEU A 187 -10.36 -21.93 5.95
CA LEU A 187 -10.37 -20.48 5.79
C LEU A 187 -11.04 -20.08 4.47
N ALA A 188 -10.67 -20.72 3.36
CA ALA A 188 -11.25 -20.44 2.04
C ALA A 188 -12.76 -20.75 2.00
N LYS A 189 -13.20 -21.86 2.58
CA LYS A 189 -14.62 -22.25 2.63
C LYS A 189 -15.45 -21.22 3.40
N VAL A 190 -14.99 -20.81 4.59
CA VAL A 190 -15.71 -19.83 5.44
C VAL A 190 -15.64 -18.44 4.83
N TRP A 191 -14.48 -18.02 4.31
CA TRP A 191 -14.32 -16.74 3.63
C TRP A 191 -15.23 -16.61 2.41
N ARG A 192 -15.31 -17.67 1.58
CA ARG A 192 -16.27 -17.74 0.46
C ARG A 192 -17.69 -17.51 0.93
N SER A 193 -18.16 -18.30 1.89
CA SER A 193 -19.54 -18.23 2.37
C SER A 193 -19.89 -16.82 2.84
N ARG A 194 -19.05 -16.24 3.70
CA ARG A 194 -19.31 -14.93 4.31
C ARG A 194 -19.13 -13.77 3.35
N LEU A 195 -18.19 -13.86 2.39
CA LEU A 195 -18.03 -12.79 1.42
C LEU A 195 -19.22 -12.75 0.47
N LEU A 196 -19.68 -13.91 0.00
CA LEU A 196 -20.88 -13.97 -0.85
C LEU A 196 -22.11 -13.46 -0.11
N GLU A 197 -22.33 -13.90 1.14
CA GLU A 197 -23.41 -13.41 2.00
C GLU A 197 -23.32 -11.89 2.23
N GLN A 198 -22.11 -11.36 2.49
CA GLN A 198 -21.90 -9.93 2.66
C GLN A 198 -22.23 -9.14 1.39
N LEU A 199 -21.87 -9.68 0.22
CA LEU A 199 -22.13 -9.04 -1.07
C LEU A 199 -23.64 -9.08 -1.41
N THR A 200 -24.32 -10.20 -1.21
CA THR A 200 -25.74 -10.35 -1.56
C THR A 200 -26.64 -9.74 -0.49
N ASN A 201 -26.56 -10.22 0.74
CA ASN A 201 -27.60 -9.96 1.74
C ASN A 201 -27.46 -8.59 2.39
N LYS A 202 -26.24 -8.03 2.41
CA LYS A 202 -25.97 -6.74 3.08
C LYS A 202 -25.67 -5.60 2.13
N LEU A 203 -25.07 -5.89 0.98
CA LEU A 203 -24.69 -4.87 0.00
C LEU A 203 -25.58 -4.87 -1.24
N ASP A 204 -26.51 -5.84 -1.36
CA ASP A 204 -27.44 -5.99 -2.48
C ASP A 204 -26.74 -6.00 -3.86
N ILE A 205 -25.56 -6.64 -3.91
CA ILE A 205 -24.77 -6.74 -5.13
C ILE A 205 -25.17 -8.00 -5.89
N LYS A 206 -25.64 -7.82 -7.13
CA LYS A 206 -25.84 -8.93 -8.06
C LYS A 206 -24.51 -9.62 -8.36
N LEU A 207 -24.46 -10.92 -8.06
CA LEU A 207 -23.28 -11.74 -8.31
C LEU A 207 -23.18 -12.14 -9.79
N PRO A 208 -21.96 -12.21 -10.36
CA PRO A 208 -21.74 -12.80 -11.67
C PRO A 208 -21.99 -14.31 -11.65
N GLU A 209 -22.27 -14.87 -12.82
CA GLU A 209 -22.40 -16.32 -13.00
C GLU A 209 -21.05 -17.03 -12.91
N GLY A 210 -21.06 -18.35 -12.73
CA GLY A 210 -19.86 -19.18 -12.79
C GLY A 210 -18.90 -19.06 -11.60
N ILE A 211 -19.29 -18.43 -10.48
CA ILE A 211 -18.40 -18.28 -9.32
C ILE A 211 -17.93 -19.66 -8.82
N PRO A 212 -16.62 -19.89 -8.69
CA PRO A 212 -16.09 -21.19 -8.33
C PRO A 212 -16.49 -21.61 -6.90
N LYS A 213 -16.68 -22.92 -6.71
CA LYS A 213 -16.92 -23.51 -5.39
C LYS A 213 -15.65 -23.53 -4.52
N LYS A 214 -14.47 -23.71 -5.13
CA LYS A 214 -13.17 -23.73 -4.45
C LYS A 214 -12.51 -22.37 -4.56
N TRP A 215 -12.21 -21.75 -3.43
CA TRP A 215 -11.50 -20.46 -3.36
C TRP A 215 -10.08 -20.67 -2.86
N VAL A 216 -9.21 -19.70 -3.14
CA VAL A 216 -7.79 -19.76 -2.76
C VAL A 216 -7.56 -18.88 -1.55
N VAL A 217 -7.18 -19.52 -0.44
CA VAL A 217 -6.51 -18.91 0.70
C VAL A 217 -5.21 -19.66 0.88
N ASP A 218 -4.15 -18.93 1.19
CA ASP A 218 -2.83 -19.48 1.49
C ASP A 218 -2.42 -19.09 2.91
N CYS A 219 -1.76 -20.00 3.63
CA CYS A 219 -1.33 -19.78 5.01
C CYS A 219 0.09 -20.34 5.18
N GLN A 220 1.07 -19.45 5.24
CA GLN A 220 2.48 -19.80 5.22
C GLN A 220 3.20 -19.31 6.49
N HIS A 221 4.05 -20.16 7.05
CA HIS A 221 5.04 -19.73 8.04
C HIS A 221 6.16 -18.96 7.34
N ILE A 222 6.48 -17.77 7.84
CA ILE A 222 7.43 -16.84 7.21
C ILE A 222 8.60 -16.49 8.13
N GLY A 223 8.76 -17.20 9.25
CA GLY A 223 9.81 -16.92 10.23
C GLY A 223 9.57 -15.56 10.91
N LYS A 224 10.36 -14.54 10.59
CA LYS A 224 10.27 -13.22 11.25
C LYS A 224 9.36 -12.26 10.48
N GLY A 225 8.70 -11.34 11.19
CA GLY A 225 7.77 -10.39 10.58
C GLY A 225 8.43 -9.30 9.74
N LEU A 226 9.66 -8.87 10.08
CA LEU A 226 10.32 -7.74 9.41
C LEU A 226 10.62 -7.99 7.91
N PRO A 227 11.18 -9.15 7.50
CA PRO A 227 11.34 -9.47 6.07
C PRO A 227 10.03 -9.38 5.28
N ALA A 228 8.92 -9.88 5.82
CA ALA A 228 7.62 -9.81 5.15
C ALA A 228 7.09 -8.37 5.08
N LEU A 229 7.24 -7.56 6.13
CA LEU A 229 6.90 -6.14 6.08
C LEU A 229 7.75 -5.37 5.07
N LYS A 230 9.06 -5.68 4.95
CA LYS A 230 9.95 -5.11 3.92
C LYS A 230 9.53 -5.54 2.50
N TYR A 231 9.06 -6.77 2.34
CA TYR A 231 8.53 -7.25 1.07
C TYR A 231 7.25 -6.48 0.70
N LEU A 232 6.26 -6.43 1.60
CA LEU A 232 4.98 -5.75 1.37
C LEU A 232 5.13 -4.24 1.21
N SER A 233 6.06 -3.60 1.92
CA SER A 233 6.29 -2.15 1.80
C SER A 233 6.70 -1.73 0.39
N ARG A 234 7.38 -2.59 -0.36
CA ARG A 234 7.76 -2.31 -1.76
C ARG A 234 6.53 -2.17 -2.66
N TYR A 235 5.50 -2.98 -2.44
CA TYR A 235 4.25 -2.97 -3.24
C TYR A 235 3.27 -1.88 -2.81
N LEU A 236 3.37 -1.43 -1.57
CA LEU A 236 2.53 -0.34 -1.09
C LEU A 236 2.84 0.98 -1.79
N TYR A 237 4.07 1.18 -2.25
CA TYR A 237 4.58 2.52 -2.50
C TYR A 237 5.54 2.67 -3.71
N ARG A 238 6.09 1.60 -4.32
CA ARG A 238 6.86 1.73 -5.60
C ARG A 238 5.97 1.83 -6.84
N GLY A 239 4.69 2.17 -6.66
CA GLY A 239 3.70 2.11 -7.73
C GLY A 239 3.39 0.68 -8.16
N VAL A 240 2.50 0.54 -9.15
CA VAL A 240 2.14 -0.75 -9.76
C VAL A 240 3.30 -1.30 -10.57
N LEU A 241 4.06 -0.43 -11.22
CA LEU A 241 5.21 -0.75 -12.06
C LEU A 241 6.32 0.28 -11.78
N PRO A 242 7.54 -0.14 -11.42
CA PRO A 242 8.68 0.77 -11.30
C PRO A 242 9.06 1.36 -12.66
N ASP A 243 9.43 2.64 -12.73
CA ASP A 243 9.82 3.29 -14.00
C ASP A 243 10.97 2.57 -14.71
N LYS A 244 11.93 2.02 -13.95
CA LYS A 244 13.06 1.24 -14.49
C LYS A 244 12.66 -0.04 -15.24
N ASN A 245 11.42 -0.51 -15.05
CA ASN A 245 10.89 -1.69 -15.73
C ASN A 245 10.18 -1.31 -17.04
N ILE A 246 10.02 -0.02 -17.34
CA ILE A 246 9.49 0.44 -18.62
C ILE A 246 10.67 0.56 -19.59
N ILE A 247 10.63 -0.22 -20.67
CA ILE A 247 11.76 -0.42 -21.59
C ILE A 247 11.73 0.62 -22.71
N SER A 248 10.59 0.75 -23.38
CA SER A 248 10.44 1.65 -24.54
C SER A 248 9.00 2.10 -24.73
N ASP A 249 8.83 3.24 -25.39
CA ASP A 249 7.59 3.73 -25.99
C ASP A 249 7.92 4.13 -27.42
N ILE A 250 7.55 3.27 -28.39
CA ILE A 250 7.91 3.43 -29.81
C ILE A 250 6.65 3.19 -30.63
N ASN A 251 6.31 4.10 -31.54
CA ASN A 251 5.14 4.00 -32.42
C ASN A 251 3.83 3.72 -31.66
N GLY A 252 3.64 4.35 -30.50
CA GLY A 252 2.46 4.16 -29.65
C GLY A 252 2.39 2.80 -28.95
N GLN A 253 3.49 2.04 -28.92
CA GLN A 253 3.60 0.77 -28.21
C GLN A 253 4.58 0.88 -27.04
N VAL A 254 4.09 0.55 -25.84
CA VAL A 254 4.89 0.53 -24.61
C VAL A 254 5.32 -0.90 -24.31
N CYS A 255 6.62 -1.10 -24.18
CA CYS A 255 7.24 -2.35 -23.73
C CYS A 255 7.66 -2.23 -22.27
N PHE A 256 7.32 -3.22 -21.45
CA PHE A 256 7.76 -3.27 -20.05
C PHE A 256 8.06 -4.69 -19.58
N GLU A 257 8.97 -4.76 -18.62
CA GLU A 257 9.47 -5.99 -18.04
C GLU A 257 8.66 -6.41 -16.81
N TYR A 258 8.35 -7.70 -16.72
CA TYR A 258 7.82 -8.32 -15.51
C TYR A 258 8.42 -9.72 -15.30
N GLN A 259 8.34 -10.22 -14.07
CA GLN A 259 8.71 -11.60 -13.76
C GLN A 259 7.47 -12.49 -13.84
N ASP A 260 7.50 -13.55 -14.63
CA ASP A 260 6.42 -14.52 -14.65
C ASP A 260 6.30 -15.26 -13.31
N SER A 261 5.07 -15.57 -12.90
CA SER A 261 4.81 -16.21 -11.61
C SER A 261 5.03 -17.72 -11.60
N GLN A 262 4.95 -18.37 -12.76
CA GLN A 262 5.08 -19.82 -12.90
C GLN A 262 6.52 -20.20 -13.21
N THR A 263 7.11 -19.59 -14.24
CA THR A 263 8.48 -19.89 -14.70
C THR A 263 9.55 -19.17 -13.89
N GLN A 264 9.17 -18.11 -13.15
CA GLN A 264 10.09 -17.16 -12.49
C GLN A 264 11.05 -16.44 -13.44
N THR A 265 10.86 -16.55 -14.75
CA THR A 265 11.67 -15.86 -15.75
C THR A 265 11.23 -14.43 -15.96
N THR A 266 12.16 -13.60 -16.39
CA THR A 266 11.87 -12.25 -16.85
C THR A 266 11.26 -12.29 -18.24
N GLU A 267 10.13 -11.62 -18.42
CA GLU A 267 9.39 -11.52 -19.68
C GLU A 267 9.08 -10.07 -20.02
N ILE A 268 8.90 -9.80 -21.32
CA ILE A 268 8.52 -8.49 -21.84
C ILE A 268 7.06 -8.54 -22.28
N ARG A 269 6.28 -7.54 -21.85
CA ARG A 269 4.91 -7.31 -22.32
C ARG A 269 4.87 -6.02 -23.12
N THR A 270 4.27 -6.09 -24.30
CA THR A 270 4.06 -4.95 -25.20
C THR A 270 2.56 -4.66 -25.32
N LEU A 271 2.17 -3.40 -25.20
CA LEU A 271 0.78 -2.94 -25.32
C LEU A 271 0.71 -1.57 -25.99
N PRO A 272 -0.40 -1.24 -26.67
CA PRO A 272 -0.69 0.13 -27.05
C PRO A 272 -0.62 1.06 -25.83
N ALA A 273 -0.06 2.27 -26.00
CA ALA A 273 0.21 3.20 -24.90
C ALA A 273 -1.04 3.45 -24.03
N VAL A 274 -2.19 3.71 -24.64
CA VAL A 274 -3.45 3.91 -23.89
C VAL A 274 -3.89 2.69 -23.09
N LYS A 275 -3.67 1.46 -23.61
CA LYS A 275 -3.98 0.21 -22.89
C LYS A 275 -3.00 -0.02 -21.75
N PHE A 276 -1.72 0.33 -21.94
CA PHE A 276 -0.72 0.32 -20.88
C PHE A 276 -1.07 1.30 -19.76
N LEU A 277 -1.45 2.54 -20.10
CA LEU A 277 -1.89 3.53 -19.12
C LEU A 277 -3.09 3.01 -18.31
N TYR A 278 -4.11 2.46 -18.99
CA TYR A 278 -5.26 1.86 -18.30
C TYR A 278 -4.85 0.68 -17.41
N LEU A 279 -3.95 -0.18 -17.88
CA LEU A 279 -3.43 -1.33 -17.13
C LEU A 279 -2.88 -0.92 -15.76
N ILE A 280 -2.18 0.22 -15.70
CA ILE A 280 -1.58 0.76 -14.48
C ILE A 280 -2.59 1.58 -13.66
N LEU A 281 -3.36 2.47 -14.30
CA LEU A 281 -4.26 3.40 -13.63
C LEU A 281 -5.47 2.73 -12.98
N GLN A 282 -5.91 1.56 -13.46
CA GLN A 282 -7.03 0.82 -12.85
C GLN A 282 -6.77 0.42 -11.37
N HIS A 283 -5.51 0.46 -10.92
CA HIS A 283 -5.11 0.14 -9.55
C HIS A 283 -5.13 1.35 -8.59
N VAL A 284 -5.52 2.53 -9.08
CA VAL A 284 -5.78 3.68 -8.23
C VAL A 284 -6.98 3.38 -7.33
N LEU A 285 -6.73 3.36 -6.02
CA LEU A 285 -7.77 3.07 -5.04
C LEU A 285 -8.75 4.26 -4.91
N PRO A 286 -10.02 4.01 -4.51
CA PRO A 286 -10.98 5.07 -4.18
C PRO A 286 -10.53 5.95 -3.01
N LYS A 287 -10.83 7.26 -3.05
CA LYS A 287 -10.54 8.19 -1.94
C LYS A 287 -11.06 7.63 -0.60
N GLY A 288 -10.31 7.83 0.48
CA GLY A 288 -10.67 7.31 1.82
C GLY A 288 -10.34 5.82 2.04
N LEU A 289 -10.21 5.01 0.98
CA LEU A 289 -9.89 3.60 1.13
C LEU A 289 -8.47 3.38 1.68
N ARG A 290 -8.39 2.71 2.83
CA ARG A 290 -7.11 2.36 3.47
C ARG A 290 -6.58 1.03 2.91
N ARG A 291 -5.45 1.10 2.20
CA ARG A 291 -4.71 -0.05 1.64
C ARG A 291 -4.09 -0.95 2.72
N VAL A 292 -3.74 -0.36 3.87
CA VAL A 292 -3.19 -1.07 5.03
C VAL A 292 -4.11 -0.89 6.23
N ARG A 293 -4.37 -1.97 6.96
CA ARG A 293 -5.20 -1.96 8.16
C ARG A 293 -4.59 -2.84 9.25
N ASP A 294 -4.51 -2.30 10.46
CA ASP A 294 -4.10 -3.06 11.65
C ASP A 294 -5.32 -3.58 12.40
N TYR A 295 -5.22 -4.80 12.93
CA TYR A 295 -6.28 -5.51 13.63
C TYR A 295 -5.79 -6.10 14.94
N GLY A 296 -6.75 -6.25 15.88
CA GLY A 296 -6.51 -6.82 17.20
C GLY A 296 -5.35 -6.13 17.92
N LEU A 297 -4.39 -6.92 18.41
CA LEU A 297 -3.24 -6.42 19.18
C LEU A 297 -2.34 -5.41 18.43
N LEU A 298 -2.41 -5.35 17.09
CA LEU A 298 -1.62 -4.38 16.31
C LEU A 298 -2.31 -3.02 16.14
N GLN A 299 -3.59 -2.89 16.53
CA GLN A 299 -4.32 -1.62 16.45
C GLN A 299 -3.70 -0.53 17.31
N GLY A 300 -3.86 0.73 16.88
CA GLY A 300 -3.36 1.90 17.62
C GLY A 300 -3.89 1.97 19.06
N ARG A 301 -5.17 1.68 19.28
CA ARG A 301 -5.78 1.64 20.63
C ARG A 301 -5.18 0.58 21.55
N CYS A 302 -4.59 -0.48 21.00
CA CYS A 302 -3.94 -1.53 21.76
C CYS A 302 -2.47 -1.22 22.05
N ARG A 303 -1.98 0.03 21.84
CA ARG A 303 -0.58 0.41 22.05
C ARG A 303 -0.05 0.02 23.44
N LYS A 304 -0.78 0.37 24.50
CA LYS A 304 -0.37 0.07 25.89
C LYS A 304 -0.27 -1.43 26.13
N LEU A 305 -1.32 -2.18 25.75
CA LEU A 305 -1.35 -3.64 25.86
C LEU A 305 -0.22 -4.29 25.04
N ARG A 306 0.02 -3.83 23.81
CA ARG A 306 1.10 -4.33 22.97
C ARG A 306 2.47 -4.12 23.62
N GLN A 307 2.71 -2.94 24.20
CA GLN A 307 3.95 -2.66 24.93
C GLN A 307 4.10 -3.59 26.15
N GLN A 308 3.03 -3.83 26.90
CA GLN A 308 3.03 -4.80 28.01
C GLN A 308 3.37 -6.22 27.53
N ILE A 309 2.78 -6.68 26.43
CA ILE A 309 3.09 -8.00 25.85
C ILE A 309 4.55 -8.05 25.38
N GLN A 310 5.07 -6.98 24.75
CA GLN A 310 6.47 -6.89 24.37
C GLN A 310 7.38 -6.99 25.62
N LEU A 311 7.07 -6.28 26.70
CA LEU A 311 7.79 -6.37 27.97
C LEU A 311 7.74 -7.78 28.57
N MET A 312 6.56 -8.41 28.61
CA MET A 312 6.40 -9.80 29.09
C MET A 312 7.29 -10.77 28.30
N LEU A 313 7.33 -10.64 26.97
CA LEU A 313 8.17 -11.45 26.10
C LEU A 313 9.66 -11.17 26.32
N ALA A 314 10.04 -9.91 26.57
CA ALA A 314 11.42 -9.55 26.90
C ALA A 314 11.90 -10.20 28.20
N VAL A 315 11.07 -10.13 29.26
CA VAL A 315 11.36 -10.77 30.55
C VAL A 315 11.44 -12.29 30.41
N ALA A 316 10.64 -12.88 29.52
CA ALA A 316 10.72 -14.31 29.18
C ALA A 316 11.91 -14.68 28.28
N GLY A 317 12.86 -13.77 28.05
CA GLY A 317 14.10 -14.02 27.30
C GLY A 317 13.99 -13.88 25.77
N ALA A 318 12.91 -13.31 25.25
CA ALA A 318 12.77 -13.10 23.80
C ALA A 318 13.68 -11.97 23.31
N VAL A 319 14.44 -12.22 22.24
CA VAL A 319 15.34 -11.25 21.63
C VAL A 319 14.56 -10.31 20.69
N PHE A 320 14.67 -9.02 20.94
CA PHE A 320 14.09 -7.98 20.09
C PHE A 320 15.04 -7.63 18.95
N PRO A 321 14.52 -7.45 17.72
CA PRO A 321 15.34 -6.89 16.65
C PRO A 321 15.70 -5.44 17.00
N LEU A 322 16.95 -5.05 16.74
CA LEU A 322 17.40 -3.66 16.85
C LEU A 322 16.48 -2.77 16.00
N VAL A 323 15.76 -1.87 16.68
CA VAL A 323 15.00 -0.82 16.02
C VAL A 323 16.00 0.28 15.69
N HIS A 324 16.32 0.40 14.40
CA HIS A 324 17.17 1.50 13.95
C HIS A 324 16.32 2.77 13.93
N GLU A 325 16.82 3.81 14.60
CA GLU A 325 16.19 5.11 14.54
C GLU A 325 16.32 5.65 13.11
N VAL A 326 15.18 5.93 12.48
CA VAL A 326 15.18 6.50 11.12
C VAL A 326 15.53 7.99 11.26
N LYS A 327 16.80 8.32 11.06
CA LYS A 327 17.22 9.72 10.89
C LYS A 327 16.57 10.25 9.61
N ARG A 328 15.70 11.24 9.76
CA ARG A 328 15.12 11.95 8.62
C ARG A 328 16.23 12.76 7.96
N ALA A 329 16.52 12.46 6.69
CA ALA A 329 17.43 13.28 5.90
C ALA A 329 16.83 14.69 5.78
N VAL A 330 17.63 15.70 6.12
CA VAL A 330 17.28 17.09 5.87
C VAL A 330 17.44 17.34 4.38
N ALA A 331 16.45 17.98 3.75
CA ALA A 331 16.55 18.33 2.35
C ALA A 331 17.69 19.33 2.16
N MET A 332 18.64 19.01 1.28
CA MET A 332 19.73 19.90 0.88
C MET A 332 19.51 20.35 -0.55
N ARG A 333 19.75 21.63 -0.81
CA ARG A 333 19.69 22.21 -2.16
C ARG A 333 20.94 23.04 -2.40
N ALA A 334 21.52 22.91 -3.59
CA ALA A 334 22.61 23.75 -4.04
C ALA A 334 22.06 24.96 -4.77
N CYS A 335 22.66 26.13 -4.54
CA CYS A 335 22.32 27.34 -5.28
C CYS A 335 22.71 27.17 -6.76
N PRO A 336 21.83 27.51 -7.73
CA PRO A 336 22.17 27.43 -9.15
C PRO A 336 23.24 28.43 -9.59
N CYS A 337 23.50 29.49 -8.80
CA CYS A 337 24.47 30.53 -9.13
C CYS A 337 25.88 30.20 -8.63
N CYS A 338 26.02 29.74 -7.38
CA CYS A 338 27.32 29.56 -6.73
C CYS A 338 27.53 28.17 -6.12
N HIS A 339 26.58 27.25 -6.30
CA HIS A 339 26.59 25.87 -5.79
C HIS A 339 26.68 25.70 -4.25
N GLN A 340 26.73 26.80 -3.49
CA GLN A 340 26.69 26.76 -2.04
C GLN A 340 25.35 26.25 -1.51
N PRO A 341 25.31 25.65 -0.30
CA PRO A 341 24.08 25.19 0.33
C PRO A 341 23.04 26.30 0.47
N MET A 342 21.78 25.96 0.24
CA MET A 342 20.64 26.82 0.52
C MET A 342 19.97 26.44 1.83
N ARG A 343 19.55 27.44 2.59
CA ARG A 343 18.75 27.29 3.81
C ARG A 343 17.26 27.30 3.47
N PHE A 344 16.52 26.33 4.00
CA PHE A 344 15.06 26.32 3.92
C PHE A 344 14.48 27.40 4.82
N MET A 345 13.59 28.21 4.26
CA MET A 345 13.00 29.37 4.94
C MET A 345 11.51 29.20 5.25
N GLY A 346 10.82 28.26 4.60
CA GLY A 346 9.40 27.99 4.84
C GLY A 346 8.66 27.47 3.61
N ILE A 347 7.36 27.27 3.77
CA ILE A 347 6.43 26.93 2.69
C ILE A 347 5.43 28.07 2.53
N HIS A 348 5.15 28.45 1.28
CA HIS A 348 4.12 29.43 0.94
C HIS A 348 3.23 28.89 -0.20
N LYS A 349 2.08 29.56 -0.42
CA LYS A 349 1.21 29.24 -1.56
C LYS A 349 1.80 29.81 -2.84
N ASN A 350 1.83 28.99 -3.88
CA ASN A 350 2.40 29.36 -5.18
C ASN A 350 1.38 30.23 -5.93
N ASN A 351 1.65 31.53 -6.08
CA ASN A 351 0.74 32.50 -6.71
C ASN A 351 0.97 32.61 -8.23
N TYR A 352 1.11 31.49 -8.93
CA TYR A 352 0.99 31.52 -10.40
C TYR A 352 -0.49 31.72 -10.75
N GLY A 353 -0.95 32.98 -10.73
CA GLY A 353 -2.27 33.35 -11.21
C GLY A 353 -2.96 34.55 -10.58
N ASN A 354 -2.47 35.14 -9.48
CA ASN A 354 -3.02 36.41 -8.97
C ASN A 354 -2.03 37.11 -8.05
N GLY A 355 -1.63 38.33 -8.43
CA GLY A 355 -0.67 39.18 -7.71
C GLY A 355 -1.18 39.68 -6.36
N ARG A 356 -1.28 38.79 -5.37
CA ARG A 356 -1.44 39.18 -3.95
C ARG A 356 -0.44 38.46 -3.07
N THR A 357 0.53 39.23 -2.61
CA THR A 357 1.52 38.91 -1.59
C THR A 357 0.83 38.40 -0.32
N THR A 358 1.15 37.20 0.15
CA THR A 358 0.78 36.76 1.51
C THR A 358 1.90 35.99 2.20
N SER A 359 2.36 36.61 3.28
CA SER A 359 2.89 36.08 4.55
C SER A 359 3.41 34.64 4.61
N LEU A 360 4.72 34.55 4.86
CA LEU A 360 5.44 33.36 5.31
C LEU A 360 4.86 32.86 6.64
N ILE A 361 4.47 31.58 6.69
CA ILE A 361 4.18 30.90 7.96
C ILE A 361 5.49 30.20 8.38
N THR A 362 6.18 30.78 9.35
CA THR A 362 7.34 30.18 10.02
C THR A 362 6.85 29.21 11.09
N THR A 363 7.13 27.92 10.93
CA THR A 363 7.02 26.94 12.02
C THR A 363 8.39 26.80 12.67
N THR A 364 8.51 27.26 13.91
CA THR A 364 9.64 27.01 14.82
C THR A 364 9.74 25.56 15.26
#